data_AF-A0A2D5HFT3-F1
#
_entry.id   AF-A0A2D5HFT3-F1
#
_cell.length_a   1.000
_cell.length_b   1.000
_cell.length_c   1.000
_cell.angle_alpha   90.00
_cell.angle_beta   90.00
_cell.angle_gamma   90.00
#
_symmetry.space_group_name_H-M   'P 1'
#
loop_
_entity.id
_entity.type
_entity.pdbx_description
1 polymer ?
#
loop_
_entity_poly.entity_id
_entity_poly.type
_entity_poly.pdbx_seq_one_letter_code
_entity_poly.pdbx_strand_id
1 'polypeptide(L)' 'MSLHKEISFEDEICADLAAADWLYEEGSAACYDRARALYPEDLQTWLEVSQPKVWEALTNSHGHAAIDIL' A
#
# COMPACT_ATOMS: atom_id res chain seq x y z
N MET A 1 -1.30 27.67 -19.12
CA MET A 1 -0.57 28.47 -18.12
C MET A 1 -1.01 28.01 -16.73
N SER A 2 -0.18 27.26 -16.02
CA SER A 2 -0.35 27.00 -14.59
C SER A 2 1.01 27.22 -13.95
N LEU A 3 1.26 28.46 -13.51
CA LEU A 3 2.57 28.92 -13.03
C LEU A 3 2.95 28.32 -11.67
N HIS A 4 1.99 27.69 -10.99
CA HIS A 4 2.16 27.01 -9.71
C HIS A 4 1.61 25.61 -9.87
N LYS A 5 2.48 24.66 -10.22
CA LYS A 5 2.18 23.24 -10.06
C LYS A 5 2.94 22.79 -8.83
N GLU A 6 2.22 22.40 -7.79
CA GLU A 6 2.81 21.84 -6.58
C GLU A 6 3.46 20.47 -6.84
N ILE A 7 3.30 19.91 -8.04
CA ILE A 7 3.89 18.63 -8.43
C ILE A 7 5.40 18.55 -8.18
N SER A 8 6.16 19.60 -8.48
CA SER A 8 7.62 19.59 -8.21
C SER A 8 7.92 19.58 -6.72
N PHE A 9 7.06 20.19 -5.89
CA PHE A 9 7.21 20.16 -4.44
C PHE A 9 6.81 18.79 -3.86
N GLU A 10 5.74 18.19 -4.37
CA GLU A 10 5.34 16.82 -4.02
C GLU A 10 6.41 15.80 -4.41
N ASP A 11 6.97 15.92 -5.63
CA ASP A 11 8.04 15.06 -6.13
C ASP A 11 9.30 15.15 -5.25
N GLU A 12 9.69 16.37 -4.85
CA GLU A 12 10.82 16.60 -3.93
C GLU A 12 10.58 15.97 -2.56
N ILE A 13 9.38 16.12 -1.99
CA ILE A 13 9.01 15.49 -0.71
C ILE A 13 9.07 13.96 -0.82
N CYS A 14 8.49 13.39 -1.87
CA CYS A 14 8.50 11.95 -2.09
C CYS A 14 9.93 11.42 -2.26
N ALA A 15 10.78 12.14 -2.98
CA ALA A 15 12.19 11.79 -3.15
C ALA A 15 12.97 11.84 -1.83
N ASP A 16 12.77 12.88 -1.01
CA ASP A 16 13.41 13.02 0.29
C ASP A 16 12.96 11.94 1.28
N LEU A 17 11.67 11.59 1.28
CA LEU A 17 11.13 10.52 2.11
C LEU A 17 11.68 9.15 1.67
N ALA A 18 11.71 8.88 0.37
CA ALA A 18 12.31 7.65 -0.16
C ALA A 18 13.80 7.55 0.22
N ALA A 19 14.54 8.66 0.19
CA ALA A 19 15.94 8.71 0.63
C ALA A 19 16.11 8.52 2.15
N ALA A 20 15.07 8.79 2.94
CA ALA A 20 15.01 8.57 4.38
C ALA A 20 14.54 7.16 4.77
N ASP A 21 14.61 6.19 3.85
CA ASP A 21 14.16 4.80 4.01
C ASP A 21 12.64 4.65 4.29
N TRP A 22 11.82 5.65 3.94
CA TRP A 22 10.37 5.41 3.89
C TRP A 22 10.01 4.46 2.77
N LEU A 23 9.04 3.60 3.05
CA LEU A 23 8.46 2.71 2.05
C LEU A 23 7.67 3.56 1.06
N TYR A 24 8.31 3.86 -0.07
CA TYR A 24 7.73 4.65 -1.15
C TYR A 24 7.96 3.92 -2.47
N GLU A 25 6.85 3.64 -3.17
CA GLU A 25 6.87 3.10 -4.52
C GLU A 25 6.12 4.06 -5.45
N GLU A 26 6.81 4.52 -6.49
CA GLU A 26 6.22 5.41 -7.50
C GLU A 26 5.09 4.68 -8.23
N GLY A 27 3.89 5.27 -8.23
CA GLY A 27 2.70 4.68 -8.85
C GLY A 27 1.90 3.73 -7.94
N SER A 28 2.34 3.47 -6.71
CA SER A 28 1.59 2.69 -5.70
C SER A 28 0.17 3.19 -5.49
N ALA A 29 -0.09 4.49 -5.69
CA ALA A 29 -1.43 5.08 -5.65
C ALA A 29 -2.46 4.39 -6.57
N ALA A 30 -2.03 3.66 -7.60
CA ALA A 30 -2.90 2.84 -8.45
C ALA A 30 -3.43 1.60 -7.71
N CYS A 31 -2.68 1.06 -6.75
CA CYS A 31 -3.03 -0.09 -5.93
C CYS A 31 -3.85 0.29 -4.69
N TYR A 32 -4.13 1.59 -4.49
CA TYR A 32 -4.95 2.07 -3.40
C TYR A 32 -6.43 1.72 -3.62
N ASP A 33 -6.99 0.86 -2.76
CA ASP A 33 -8.42 0.58 -2.75
C ASP A 33 -9.17 1.73 -2.04
N ARG A 34 -9.81 2.57 -2.86
CA ARG A 34 -10.61 3.72 -2.39
C ARG A 34 -11.86 3.31 -1.61
N ALA A 35 -12.44 2.14 -1.89
CA ALA A 35 -13.65 1.70 -1.21
C ALA A 35 -13.34 1.28 0.23
N ARG A 36 -12.17 0.66 0.44
CA ARG A 36 -11.70 0.23 1.76
C ARG A 36 -10.79 1.26 2.44
N ALA A 37 -10.38 2.28 1.70
CA ALA A 37 -9.43 3.31 2.10
C ALA A 37 -8.06 2.74 2.54
N LEU A 38 -7.63 1.65 1.92
CA LEU A 38 -6.46 0.85 2.32
C LEU A 38 -5.63 0.42 1.09
N TYR A 39 -4.38 0.05 1.34
CA TYR A 39 -3.54 -0.69 0.38
C TYR A 39 -3.67 -2.18 0.70
N PRO A 40 -4.33 -2.99 -0.15
CA PRO A 40 -4.58 -4.40 0.14
C PRO A 40 -3.30 -5.22 0.30
N GLU A 41 -2.25 -4.88 -0.46
CA GLU A 41 -0.93 -5.54 -0.41
C GLU A 41 -0.20 -5.27 0.91
N ASP A 42 -0.26 -4.03 1.42
CA ASP A 42 0.30 -3.66 2.71
C ASP A 42 -0.44 -4.37 3.85
N LEU A 43 -1.78 -4.46 3.74
CA LEU A 43 -2.60 -5.16 4.72
C LEU A 43 -2.25 -6.66 4.78
N GLN A 44 -2.08 -7.29 3.62
CA GLN A 44 -1.61 -8.68 3.54
C GLN A 44 -0.24 -8.83 4.22
N THR A 45 0.73 -8.01 3.82
CA THR A 45 2.10 -8.06 4.36
C THR A 45 2.09 -7.86 5.88
N TRP A 46 1.29 -6.91 6.37
CA TRP A 46 1.12 -6.68 7.79
C TRP A 46 0.50 -7.89 8.51
N LEU A 47 -0.50 -8.54 7.91
CA LEU A 47 -1.14 -9.72 8.49
C LEU A 47 -0.19 -10.92 8.51
N GLU A 48 0.62 -11.11 7.46
CA GLU A 48 1.66 -12.14 7.36
C GLU A 48 2.72 -11.98 8.46
N VAL A 49 3.19 -10.74 8.68
CA VAL A 49 4.22 -10.45 9.68
C VAL A 49 3.68 -10.48 11.11
N SER A 50 2.49 -9.90 11.34
CA SER A 50 1.94 -9.77 12.68
C SER A 50 1.26 -11.06 13.17
N GLN A 51 0.55 -11.76 12.29
CA GLN A 51 -0.35 -12.87 12.64
C GLN A 51 -0.31 -14.01 11.61
N PRO A 52 0.86 -14.67 11.44
CA PRO A 52 1.06 -15.68 10.40
C PRO A 52 0.08 -16.86 10.48
N LYS A 53 -0.30 -17.28 11.69
CA LYS A 53 -1.27 -18.38 11.88
C LYS A 53 -2.68 -18.03 11.40
N VAL A 54 -3.08 -16.76 11.55
CA VAL A 54 -4.39 -16.28 11.07
C VAL A 54 -4.37 -16.21 9.55
N TRP A 55 -3.27 -15.71 8.98
CA TRP A 55 -3.09 -15.68 7.53
C TRP A 55 -3.10 -17.07 6.89
N GLU A 56 -2.40 -18.06 7.47
CA GLU A 56 -2.44 -19.45 7.01
C GLU A 56 -3.86 -20.05 7.07
N ALA A 57 -4.64 -19.75 8.11
CA ALA A 57 -6.02 -20.21 8.19
C ALA A 57 -6.92 -19.53 7.14
N LEU A 58 -6.71 -18.23 6.89
CA LEU A 58 -7.45 -17.45 5.90
C LEU A 58 -7.16 -17.93 4.48
N THR A 59 -5.88 -18.16 4.15
CA THR A 59 -5.45 -18.68 2.84
C THR A 59 -5.89 -20.12 2.63
N ASN A 60 -5.89 -20.96 3.66
CA ASN A 60 -6.42 -22.33 3.55
C ASN A 60 -7.94 -22.39 3.32
N SER A 61 -8.70 -21.39 3.80
CA SER A 61 -10.16 -21.35 3.68
C SER A 61 -10.64 -20.62 2.42
N HIS A 62 -9.94 -19.57 2.02
CA HIS A 62 -10.40 -18.64 0.96
C HIS A 62 -9.41 -18.47 -0.20
N GLY A 63 -8.22 -19.07 -0.13
CA GLY A 63 -7.23 -19.04 -1.21
C GLY A 63 -6.85 -17.61 -1.62
N HIS A 64 -6.82 -17.34 -2.92
CA HIS A 64 -6.47 -16.02 -3.47
C HIS A 64 -7.51 -14.92 -3.17
N ALA A 65 -8.74 -15.30 -2.78
CA ALA A 65 -9.80 -14.35 -2.40
C ALA A 65 -9.72 -13.94 -0.91
N ALA A 66 -8.71 -14.40 -0.17
CA ALA A 66 -8.56 -14.11 1.26
C ALA A 66 -8.47 -12.60 1.56
N ILE A 67 -7.87 -11.82 0.65
CA ILE A 67 -7.77 -10.35 0.76
C ILE A 67 -9.09 -9.68 0.34
N ASP A 68 -9.78 -10.26 -0.65
CA ASP A 68 -11.04 -9.70 -1.14
C ASP A 68 -12.18 -9.77 -0.11
N ILE A 69 -12.07 -10.64 0.90
CA ILE A 69 -13.09 -10.86 1.94
C ILE A 69 -12.90 -9.94 3.17
N LEU A 70 -11.73 -9.32 3.34
CA LEU A 70 -11.39 -8.41 4.46
C LEU A 70 -11.88 -6.97 4.21
#